data_AF-A0AAV6USH0-F1
#
_entry.id   AF-A0AAV6USH0-F1
#
_cell.length_a   1.000
_cell.length_b   1.000
_cell.length_c   1.000
_cell.angle_alpha   90.00
_cell.angle_beta   90.00
_cell.angle_gamma   90.00
#
_symmetry.space_group_name_H-M   'P 1'
#
loop_
_entity.id
_entity.type
_entity.pdbx_description
1 polymer ?
#
loop_
_entity_poly.entity_id
_entity_poly.type
_entity_poly.pdbx_seq_one_letter_code
_entity_poly.pdbx_strand_id
1 'polypeptide(L)'
;MLKGEAIKSSDNEEISDAAELRKISYEVVSEVLKKAGRHLNDIAHKPQNLSPNTSVPYNSARRKDDVNSDSNAEVENDAKPNEVNDKGKVIQFKEVLKDVYDSEDFTKKIEIEMRKSNLKYDVDPDTICGIGCFKPKWLQAWATPRGFGNLAYYAVGLAYMDDNSKQKNTPMYLAVAFALRLLGPLLGFLMSSVFLKFPENPFVDPGFGNEDPRWIGGWWMGFLLQGFLLALCTVPMAMFPRRLPGHKQPKLNIMLPDKKELRSKVLNFFAAMKRLMKNPLLIFITLNVIFSTLGTFGHYIMLPKYMENQFKLSASEASLASGPPGIAASVTSILLGGFTIYRLRPSAKVLTAAMVSLEVVTAIGFLMLKIPHCEVTEMANYGLDDNGLVLSSDCNDNCSCSTSKFTPVCSLEGNTFYFSPCYAGCKITSNQEFEDCSCVQDKSGLNRKNVTEGFCVSKDCWPQALMYIISFPILQCVVSFLKAAYTMLLLRSIDPQDKSVALGIFETMISAFGFIPFPMVFGSLVDSACLVWETTCGKTGNCWFYDVSKFNYLLHGASALFSALSAACLFVVFLLSARLRNLYEEDIKEGIDTKLPETEEGGELNMVTKF
;
A
#
# COMPACT_ATOMS: atom_id res chain seq x y z
N MET A 1 15.41 49.80 27.62
CA MET A 1 16.41 49.48 26.57
C MET A 1 16.02 48.11 26.02
N LEU A 2 15.76 47.89 24.74
CA LEU A 2 15.82 48.74 23.53
C LEU A 2 14.53 48.59 22.68
N LYS A 3 14.45 49.31 21.56
CA LYS A 3 13.26 49.42 20.68
C LYS A 3 12.92 48.10 19.98
N GLY A 4 11.64 47.92 19.63
CA GLY A 4 11.21 46.92 18.65
C GLY A 4 11.26 47.47 17.22
N GLU A 5 11.56 46.60 16.27
CA GLU A 5 11.39 46.86 14.83
C GLU A 5 10.25 45.98 14.30
N ALA A 6 9.51 46.53 13.33
CA ALA A 6 8.39 45.83 12.69
C ALA A 6 8.87 45.13 11.42
N ILE A 7 8.48 43.86 11.26
CA ILE A 7 8.57 43.15 9.97
C ILE A 7 7.16 43.17 9.35
N LYS A 8 7.05 43.73 8.14
CA LYS A 8 5.80 43.74 7.37
C LYS A 8 5.54 42.38 6.71
N SER A 9 4.26 42.07 6.53
CA SER A 9 3.71 40.87 5.88
C SER A 9 4.01 40.79 4.38
N SER A 10 4.30 39.59 3.87
CA SER A 10 4.25 39.25 2.43
C SER A 10 2.87 38.79 1.93
N ASP A 11 1.94 38.47 2.85
CA ASP A 11 0.68 37.77 2.53
C ASP A 11 -0.37 38.60 1.76
N ASN A 12 -0.11 39.90 1.52
CA ASN A 12 -1.06 40.80 0.88
C ASN A 12 -0.88 40.95 -0.65
N GLU A 13 0.23 40.46 -1.24
CA GLU A 13 0.40 40.48 -2.70
C GLU A 13 -0.27 39.26 -3.37
N GLU A 14 -0.04 38.02 -2.89
CA GLU A 14 -0.62 36.81 -3.48
C GLU A 14 -2.17 36.81 -3.56
N ILE A 15 -2.85 37.47 -2.62
CA ILE A 15 -4.32 37.54 -2.59
C ILE A 15 -4.86 38.50 -3.66
N SER A 16 -4.09 39.51 -4.07
CA SER A 16 -4.45 40.43 -5.16
C SER A 16 -4.43 39.70 -6.50
N ASP A 17 -3.34 38.99 -6.79
CA ASP A 17 -3.13 38.29 -8.06
C ASP A 17 -4.17 37.18 -8.30
N ALA A 18 -4.54 36.43 -7.24
CA ALA A 18 -5.56 35.38 -7.33
C ALA A 18 -6.97 35.92 -7.64
N ALA A 19 -7.29 37.15 -7.21
CA ALA A 19 -8.55 37.81 -7.53
C ALA A 19 -8.55 38.36 -8.96
N GLU A 20 -7.43 38.90 -9.43
CA GLU A 20 -7.25 39.42 -10.78
C GLU A 20 -7.26 38.28 -11.83
N LEU A 21 -6.60 37.15 -11.55
CA LEU A 21 -6.65 35.93 -12.37
C LEU A 21 -8.08 35.40 -12.58
N ARG A 22 -8.92 35.38 -11.54
CA ARG A 22 -10.34 34.98 -11.66
C ARG A 22 -11.14 35.95 -12.53
N LYS A 23 -10.82 37.24 -12.47
CA LYS A 23 -11.47 38.29 -13.25
C LYS A 23 -11.13 38.16 -14.74
N ILE A 24 -9.85 37.97 -15.05
CA ILE A 24 -9.35 37.75 -16.42
C ILE A 24 -9.94 36.44 -17.00
N SER A 25 -9.98 35.36 -16.22
CA SER A 25 -10.64 34.10 -16.61
C SER A 25 -12.10 34.31 -17.03
N TYR A 26 -12.87 35.07 -16.24
CA TYR A 26 -14.27 35.38 -16.56
C TYR A 26 -14.43 36.29 -17.79
N GLU A 27 -13.57 37.30 -17.96
CA GLU A 27 -13.62 38.21 -19.12
C GLU A 27 -13.27 37.48 -20.43
N VAL A 28 -12.25 36.61 -20.42
CA VAL A 28 -11.88 35.79 -21.59
C VAL A 28 -13.01 34.83 -21.96
N VAL A 29 -13.59 34.10 -21.00
CA VAL A 29 -14.73 33.20 -21.26
C VAL A 29 -15.96 33.98 -21.74
N SER A 30 -16.23 35.16 -21.17
CA SER A 30 -17.33 36.04 -21.61
C SER A 30 -17.15 36.51 -23.06
N GLU A 31 -15.94 36.92 -23.45
CA GLU A 31 -15.71 37.46 -24.79
C GLU A 31 -15.62 36.36 -25.87
N VAL A 32 -15.17 35.15 -25.50
CA VAL A 32 -15.28 33.94 -26.34
C VAL A 32 -16.76 33.59 -26.58
N LEU A 33 -17.59 33.56 -25.53
CA LEU A 33 -19.03 33.29 -25.66
C LEU A 33 -19.75 34.39 -26.46
N LYS A 34 -19.39 35.67 -26.29
CA LYS A 34 -19.91 36.77 -27.12
C LYS A 34 -19.45 36.72 -28.58
N LYS A 35 -18.24 36.24 -28.87
CA LYS A 35 -17.79 36.02 -30.26
C LYS A 35 -18.51 34.82 -30.90
N ALA A 36 -18.67 33.71 -30.18
CA ALA A 36 -19.47 32.58 -30.64
C ALA A 36 -20.94 32.97 -30.91
N GLY A 37 -21.56 33.74 -30.00
CA GLY A 37 -22.92 34.27 -30.17
C GLY A 37 -23.07 35.22 -31.36
N ARG A 38 -22.09 36.12 -31.60
CA ARG A 38 -22.08 36.97 -32.80
C ARG A 38 -21.95 36.15 -34.09
N HIS A 39 -21.06 35.16 -34.11
CA HIS A 39 -20.84 34.34 -35.30
C HIS A 39 -22.09 33.50 -35.67
N LEU A 40 -22.82 32.98 -34.67
CA LEU A 40 -24.11 32.32 -34.87
C LEU A 40 -25.19 33.26 -35.41
N ASN A 41 -25.18 34.53 -34.99
CA ASN A 41 -26.17 35.52 -35.44
C ASN A 41 -25.92 35.99 -36.88
N ASP A 42 -24.64 36.10 -37.30
CA ASP A 42 -24.25 36.40 -38.68
C ASP A 42 -24.62 35.27 -39.65
N ILE A 43 -24.61 34.02 -39.19
CA ILE A 43 -25.09 32.86 -39.96
C ILE A 43 -26.61 32.89 -40.13
N ALA A 44 -27.35 33.42 -39.15
CA ALA A 44 -28.81 33.51 -39.19
C ALA A 44 -29.38 34.60 -40.12
N HIS A 45 -28.56 35.59 -40.53
CA HIS A 45 -29.03 36.80 -41.24
C HIS A 45 -28.61 36.91 -42.72
N LYS A 46 -28.04 35.87 -43.34
CA LYS A 46 -27.77 35.88 -44.78
C LYS A 46 -29.03 35.57 -45.61
N PRO A 47 -29.49 36.48 -46.51
CA PRO A 47 -30.66 36.23 -47.34
C PRO A 47 -30.34 35.18 -48.41
N GLN A 48 -31.15 34.12 -48.48
CA GLN A 48 -31.06 33.11 -49.55
C GLN A 48 -31.97 33.48 -50.71
N ASN A 49 -31.39 33.70 -51.89
CA ASN A 49 -32.14 33.76 -53.14
C ASN A 49 -32.69 32.36 -53.46
N LEU A 50 -34.01 32.18 -53.44
CA LEU A 50 -34.69 31.01 -54.01
C LEU A 50 -35.22 31.33 -55.42
N SER A 51 -35.15 30.34 -56.30
CA SER A 51 -36.05 30.22 -57.45
C SER A 51 -36.88 28.92 -57.30
N PRO A 52 -38.11 28.86 -57.83
CA PRO A 52 -39.13 27.92 -57.33
C PRO A 52 -39.40 26.72 -58.23
N ASN A 53 -40.04 25.68 -57.68
CA ASN A 53 -41.04 24.75 -58.27
C ASN A 53 -41.13 23.45 -57.41
N THR A 54 -42.28 22.86 -57.04
CA THR A 54 -43.70 23.27 -57.20
C THR A 54 -44.61 22.57 -56.16
N SER A 55 -45.66 23.28 -55.68
CA SER A 55 -47.00 22.82 -55.25
C SER A 55 -47.26 21.66 -54.24
N VAL A 56 -48.11 21.95 -53.25
CA VAL A 56 -48.74 21.09 -52.21
C VAL A 56 -50.27 21.03 -52.45
N PRO A 57 -51.01 19.95 -52.12
CA PRO A 57 -52.01 19.95 -51.00
C PRO A 57 -52.07 18.57 -50.24
N TYR A 58 -52.29 18.39 -48.93
CA TYR A 58 -53.06 19.00 -47.82
C TYR A 58 -54.44 18.36 -47.52
N ASN A 59 -54.68 18.01 -46.22
CA ASN A 59 -55.91 17.52 -45.51
C ASN A 59 -55.76 16.11 -44.87
N SER A 60 -56.47 15.69 -43.80
CA SER A 60 -56.87 16.29 -42.51
C SER A 60 -57.69 15.28 -41.64
N ALA A 61 -57.58 15.34 -40.30
CA ALA A 61 -58.62 15.01 -39.29
C ALA A 61 -58.89 13.55 -38.74
N ARG A 62 -58.57 13.36 -37.44
CA ARG A 62 -59.52 13.21 -36.28
C ARG A 62 -60.22 11.85 -35.91
N ARG A 63 -59.85 11.33 -34.70
CA ARG A 63 -60.65 10.68 -33.59
C ARG A 63 -61.10 9.17 -33.58
N LYS A 64 -60.70 8.53 -32.45
CA LYS A 64 -61.48 7.84 -31.36
C LYS A 64 -62.05 6.39 -31.47
N ASP A 65 -61.73 5.66 -30.38
CA ASP A 65 -62.53 4.71 -29.55
C ASP A 65 -62.83 3.24 -29.99
N ASP A 66 -62.33 2.31 -29.15
CA ASP A 66 -63.04 1.19 -28.46
C ASP A 66 -63.23 -0.26 -29.01
N VAL A 67 -62.80 -1.21 -28.13
CA VAL A 67 -63.31 -2.57 -27.80
C VAL A 67 -62.65 -3.88 -28.34
N ASN A 68 -62.41 -4.79 -27.37
CA ASN A 68 -61.83 -6.15 -27.36
C ASN A 68 -62.34 -7.22 -28.35
N SER A 69 -61.47 -8.20 -28.68
CA SER A 69 -61.66 -9.63 -28.29
C SER A 69 -60.41 -10.51 -28.53
N ASP A 70 -60.24 -11.53 -27.69
CA ASP A 70 -59.09 -12.46 -27.55
C ASP A 70 -58.58 -13.22 -28.81
N SER A 71 -57.27 -13.50 -28.88
CA SER A 71 -56.72 -14.87 -28.78
C SER A 71 -55.18 -14.94 -28.90
N ASN A 72 -54.60 -16.01 -28.33
CA ASN A 72 -53.16 -16.24 -28.15
C ASN A 72 -52.33 -16.33 -29.45
N ALA A 73 -51.17 -15.67 -29.51
CA ALA A 73 -49.90 -16.22 -30.03
C ALA A 73 -48.70 -15.29 -29.75
N GLU A 74 -47.50 -15.87 -29.83
CA GLU A 74 -46.17 -15.35 -29.50
C GLU A 74 -45.74 -14.04 -30.21
N VAL A 75 -45.14 -13.12 -29.44
CA VAL A 75 -44.38 -11.91 -29.85
C VAL A 75 -43.37 -11.68 -28.70
N GLU A 76 -42.04 -11.71 -28.83
CA GLU A 76 -41.10 -11.21 -29.85
C GLU A 76 -41.21 -9.70 -30.11
N ASN A 77 -40.87 -8.89 -29.10
CA ASN A 77 -40.90 -7.41 -29.15
C ASN A 77 -39.83 -6.82 -30.09
N ASP A 78 -40.13 -6.90 -31.39
CA ASP A 78 -40.34 -5.80 -32.33
C ASP A 78 -39.48 -4.52 -32.34
N ALA A 79 -39.37 -3.96 -33.55
CA ALA A 79 -38.58 -2.78 -33.87
C ALA A 79 -39.36 -1.44 -33.77
N LYS A 80 -38.62 -0.34 -33.95
CA LYS A 80 -39.11 1.06 -34.09
C LYS A 80 -40.12 1.20 -35.26
N PRO A 81 -40.96 2.26 -35.26
CA PRO A 81 -40.83 3.27 -36.33
C PRO A 81 -41.16 4.74 -35.95
N ASN A 82 -41.20 5.65 -36.95
CA ASN A 82 -41.12 7.12 -36.84
C ASN A 82 -42.38 7.91 -37.29
N GLU A 83 -42.47 9.19 -36.88
CA GLU A 83 -42.92 10.39 -37.65
C GLU A 83 -42.11 11.61 -37.12
N VAL A 84 -41.57 12.62 -37.85
CA VAL A 84 -41.50 13.02 -39.28
C VAL A 84 -42.53 14.06 -39.79
N ASN A 85 -42.34 15.36 -39.44
CA ASN A 85 -42.47 16.58 -40.31
C ASN A 85 -42.49 17.88 -39.45
N ASP A 86 -42.02 19.07 -39.87
CA ASP A 86 -41.26 19.53 -41.05
C ASP A 86 -40.47 20.81 -40.63
N LYS A 87 -39.48 21.25 -41.42
CA LYS A 87 -38.67 22.49 -41.31
C LYS A 87 -37.69 22.59 -40.13
N GLY A 88 -36.65 21.78 -40.20
CA GLY A 88 -35.39 22.05 -39.50
C GLY A 88 -34.27 21.25 -40.12
N LYS A 89 -33.30 21.92 -40.76
CA LYS A 89 -32.08 21.27 -41.25
C LYS A 89 -31.25 20.88 -40.02
N VAL A 90 -31.44 19.64 -39.52
CA VAL A 90 -30.62 19.10 -38.42
C VAL A 90 -29.24 18.79 -38.97
N ILE A 91 -28.43 19.84 -39.09
CA ILE A 91 -26.99 19.73 -39.28
C ILE A 91 -26.48 19.00 -38.03
N GLN A 92 -25.93 17.80 -38.19
CA GLN A 92 -25.41 17.08 -37.03
C GLN A 92 -24.26 17.89 -36.42
N PHE A 93 -24.42 18.26 -35.15
CA PHE A 93 -23.43 19.05 -34.41
C PHE A 93 -22.03 18.40 -34.41
N LYS A 94 -21.98 17.07 -34.59
CA LYS A 94 -20.76 16.27 -34.79
C LYS A 94 -19.96 16.60 -36.06
N GLU A 95 -20.60 16.98 -37.17
CA GLU A 95 -19.89 17.28 -38.42
C GLU A 95 -19.30 18.69 -38.41
N VAL A 96 -20.06 19.69 -37.93
CA VAL A 96 -19.54 21.05 -37.75
C VAL A 96 -18.43 21.10 -36.71
N LEU A 97 -18.50 20.31 -35.64
CA LEU A 97 -17.38 20.17 -34.70
C LEU A 97 -16.15 19.55 -35.36
N LYS A 98 -16.29 18.71 -36.40
CA LYS A 98 -15.16 18.05 -37.05
C LYS A 98 -14.34 18.99 -37.94
N ASP A 99 -15.00 19.94 -38.59
CA ASP A 99 -14.34 21.00 -39.39
C ASP A 99 -13.81 22.17 -38.53
N VAL A 100 -14.30 22.32 -37.29
CA VAL A 100 -13.86 23.38 -36.35
C VAL A 100 -12.78 22.90 -35.36
N TYR A 101 -12.69 21.60 -35.09
CA TYR A 101 -11.67 20.98 -34.24
C TYR A 101 -10.70 20.09 -35.03
N ASP A 102 -9.90 20.71 -35.90
CA ASP A 102 -8.56 20.18 -36.16
C ASP A 102 -7.62 20.64 -35.04
N SER A 103 -7.08 19.67 -34.28
CA SER A 103 -6.41 19.95 -33.01
C SER A 103 -5.10 20.75 -33.15
N GLU A 104 -4.49 20.75 -34.33
CA GLU A 104 -3.27 21.52 -34.58
C GLU A 104 -3.52 23.03 -34.71
N ASP A 105 -4.60 23.46 -35.37
CA ASP A 105 -4.84 24.89 -35.63
C ASP A 105 -5.33 25.63 -34.37
N PHE A 106 -6.13 24.97 -33.53
CA PHE A 106 -6.52 25.51 -32.23
C PHE A 106 -5.32 25.73 -31.31
N THR A 107 -4.42 24.74 -31.25
CA THR A 107 -3.19 24.82 -30.44
C THR A 107 -2.25 25.92 -30.95
N LYS A 108 -2.04 26.03 -32.27
CA LYS A 108 -1.25 27.12 -32.89
C LYS A 108 -1.87 28.50 -32.64
N LYS A 109 -3.20 28.67 -32.73
CA LYS A 109 -3.87 29.96 -32.44
C LYS A 109 -3.75 30.37 -30.97
N ILE A 110 -3.83 29.42 -30.05
CA ILE A 110 -3.57 29.67 -28.63
C ILE A 110 -2.11 30.11 -28.43
N GLU A 111 -1.15 29.40 -29.01
CA GLU A 111 0.27 29.72 -28.88
C GLU A 111 0.63 31.12 -29.45
N ILE A 112 -0.02 31.52 -30.56
CA ILE A 112 0.12 32.85 -31.16
C ILE A 112 -0.43 33.97 -30.26
N GLU A 113 -1.60 33.79 -29.62
CA GLU A 113 -2.15 34.80 -28.71
C GLU A 113 -1.49 34.79 -27.31
N MET A 114 -0.96 33.65 -26.85
CA MET A 114 -0.08 33.61 -25.68
C MET A 114 1.22 34.39 -25.92
N ARG A 115 1.84 34.27 -27.11
CA ARG A 115 3.01 35.08 -27.47
C ARG A 115 2.72 36.58 -27.50
N LYS A 116 1.54 37.00 -27.95
CA LYS A 116 1.15 38.44 -27.99
C LYS A 116 0.89 39.04 -26.62
N SER A 117 0.50 38.22 -25.64
CA SER A 117 0.12 38.68 -24.30
C SER A 117 1.26 38.60 -23.27
N ASN A 118 2.46 38.16 -23.66
CA ASN A 118 3.68 38.07 -22.83
C ASN A 118 3.53 37.22 -21.54
N LEU A 119 2.43 36.48 -21.40
CA LEU A 119 2.17 35.57 -20.29
C LEU A 119 2.93 34.26 -20.50
N LYS A 120 4.11 34.15 -19.88
CA LYS A 120 4.73 32.85 -19.62
C LYS A 120 3.89 32.10 -18.59
N TYR A 121 3.02 31.22 -19.06
CA TYR A 121 2.42 30.20 -18.21
C TYR A 121 3.45 29.08 -18.03
N ASP A 122 4.19 29.11 -16.93
CA ASP A 122 5.07 28.01 -16.55
C ASP A 122 4.18 26.87 -16.03
N VAL A 123 3.69 26.03 -16.96
CA VAL A 123 2.89 24.86 -16.60
C VAL A 123 3.84 23.90 -15.90
N ASP A 124 3.78 23.88 -14.56
CA ASP A 124 4.62 23.00 -13.73
C ASP A 124 4.58 21.59 -14.33
N PRO A 125 5.72 21.04 -14.79
CA PRO A 125 5.74 19.77 -15.50
C PRO A 125 5.15 18.63 -14.67
N ASP A 126 5.14 18.71 -13.32
CA ASP A 126 4.45 17.73 -12.47
C ASP A 126 2.92 17.67 -12.69
N THR A 127 2.32 18.67 -13.36
CA THR A 127 0.89 18.72 -13.74
C THR A 127 0.59 18.04 -15.08
N ILE A 128 1.55 18.07 -16.03
CA ILE A 128 1.45 17.37 -17.32
C ILE A 128 1.83 15.88 -17.15
N CYS A 129 2.65 15.59 -16.14
CA CYS A 129 3.40 14.34 -16.00
C CYS A 129 3.05 13.52 -14.75
N GLY A 130 1.94 13.88 -14.12
CA GLY A 130 1.29 13.09 -13.09
C GLY A 130 -0.21 13.15 -13.30
N ILE A 131 -0.94 12.28 -12.59
CA ILE A 131 -2.38 12.46 -12.43
C ILE A 131 -2.58 13.81 -11.73
N GLY A 132 -3.13 14.79 -12.45
CA GLY A 132 -3.37 16.15 -11.95
C GLY A 132 -4.15 16.11 -10.63
N CYS A 133 -3.84 17.03 -9.71
CA CYS A 133 -4.33 17.08 -8.32
C CYS A 133 -3.99 15.86 -7.41
N PHE A 134 -3.64 14.69 -7.96
CA PHE A 134 -3.49 13.42 -7.23
C PHE A 134 -2.03 12.94 -7.06
N LYS A 135 -1.04 13.77 -7.45
CA LYS A 135 0.36 13.68 -6.99
C LYS A 135 0.77 14.71 -5.90
N PRO A 136 -0.08 15.08 -4.91
CA PRO A 136 0.15 16.28 -4.14
C PRO A 136 1.09 16.07 -2.95
N LYS A 137 1.89 17.10 -2.65
CA LYS A 137 2.63 17.23 -1.38
C LYS A 137 1.69 17.13 -0.16
N TRP A 138 0.40 17.44 -0.32
CA TRP A 138 -0.60 17.25 0.74
C TRP A 138 -0.80 15.78 1.14
N LEU A 139 -0.62 14.79 0.24
CA LEU A 139 -0.79 13.38 0.60
C LEU A 139 0.29 12.93 1.61
N GLN A 140 1.53 13.40 1.42
CA GLN A 140 2.62 13.22 2.38
C GLN A 140 2.33 13.93 3.72
N ALA A 141 1.67 15.09 3.68
CA ALA A 141 1.25 15.80 4.89
C ALA A 141 0.19 15.05 5.73
N TRP A 142 -0.58 14.09 5.17
CA TRP A 142 -1.46 13.21 5.96
C TRP A 142 -0.75 11.97 6.54
N ALA A 143 0.46 11.65 6.10
CA ALA A 143 1.23 10.55 6.71
C ALA A 143 1.57 10.86 8.18
N THR A 144 1.86 12.12 8.52
CA THR A 144 2.20 12.55 9.88
C THR A 144 1.02 12.48 10.86
N PRO A 145 -0.19 13.02 10.56
CA PRO A 145 -1.38 12.86 11.39
C PRO A 145 -1.80 11.41 11.64
N ARG A 146 -1.64 10.50 10.66
CA ARG A 146 -1.91 9.06 10.86
C ARG A 146 -1.04 8.48 11.98
N GLY A 147 0.21 8.93 12.10
CA GLY A 147 1.11 8.56 13.21
C GLY A 147 0.58 8.98 14.58
N PHE A 148 0.14 10.24 14.72
CA PHE A 148 -0.41 10.76 15.99
C PHE A 148 -1.72 10.05 16.40
N GLY A 149 -2.62 9.78 15.45
CA GLY A 149 -3.86 9.05 15.72
C GLY A 149 -3.61 7.61 16.18
N ASN A 150 -2.69 6.90 15.51
CA ASN A 150 -2.29 5.55 15.88
C ASN A 150 -1.60 5.50 17.26
N LEU A 151 -0.76 6.49 17.60
CA LEU A 151 -0.12 6.59 18.92
C LEU A 151 -1.16 6.75 20.04
N ALA A 152 -2.17 7.61 19.86
CA ALA A 152 -3.22 7.83 20.84
C ALA A 152 -4.03 6.54 21.11
N TYR A 153 -4.40 5.80 20.06
CA TYR A 153 -5.07 4.50 20.20
C TYR A 153 -4.18 3.48 20.91
N TYR A 154 -2.93 3.31 20.46
CA TYR A 154 -2.06 2.23 20.95
C TYR A 154 -1.58 2.47 22.40
N ALA A 155 -1.06 3.65 22.70
CA ALA A 155 -0.49 3.94 24.02
C ALA A 155 -1.56 4.05 25.11
N VAL A 156 -2.68 4.73 24.83
CA VAL A 156 -3.76 4.90 25.82
C VAL A 156 -4.60 3.63 25.92
N GLY A 157 -4.94 3.00 24.79
CA GLY A 157 -5.79 1.81 24.77
C GLY A 157 -5.14 0.58 25.40
N LEU A 158 -3.86 0.32 25.12
CA LEU A 158 -3.17 -0.85 25.68
C LEU A 158 -2.90 -0.70 27.18
N ALA A 159 -2.46 0.49 27.63
CA ALA A 159 -2.29 0.78 29.06
C ALA A 159 -3.63 0.68 29.81
N TYR A 160 -4.69 1.26 29.25
CA TYR A 160 -6.03 1.15 29.81
C TYR A 160 -6.50 -0.32 29.95
N MET A 161 -6.21 -1.17 28.94
CA MET A 161 -6.55 -2.59 28.99
C MET A 161 -5.76 -3.33 30.08
N ASP A 162 -4.45 -3.07 30.22
CA ASP A 162 -3.61 -3.70 31.23
C ASP A 162 -4.06 -3.32 32.65
N ASP A 163 -4.18 -2.00 32.92
CA ASP A 163 -4.59 -1.42 34.21
C ASP A 163 -5.96 -1.89 34.71
N ASN A 164 -6.88 -2.25 33.79
CA ASN A 164 -8.23 -2.73 34.12
C ASN A 164 -8.37 -4.26 34.02
N SER A 165 -7.28 -4.99 33.78
CA SER A 165 -7.26 -6.46 33.73
C SER A 165 -6.68 -7.08 35.01
N LYS A 166 -7.19 -8.26 35.40
CA LYS A 166 -6.55 -9.05 36.46
C LYS A 166 -5.28 -9.68 35.88
N GLN A 167 -4.12 -9.43 36.51
CA GLN A 167 -2.79 -9.86 36.03
C GLN A 167 -2.68 -11.34 35.60
N LYS A 168 -3.45 -12.24 36.25
CA LYS A 168 -3.53 -13.67 35.89
C LYS A 168 -4.02 -13.95 34.46
N ASN A 169 -4.81 -13.02 33.87
CA ASN A 169 -5.41 -13.17 32.55
C ASN A 169 -4.75 -12.27 31.48
N THR A 170 -3.87 -11.34 31.87
CA THR A 170 -3.17 -10.40 30.98
C THR A 170 -2.52 -11.06 29.77
N PRO A 171 -1.82 -12.22 29.87
CA PRO A 171 -1.24 -12.87 28.70
C PRO A 171 -2.27 -13.27 27.62
N MET A 172 -3.49 -13.64 28.02
CA MET A 172 -4.54 -14.02 27.08
C MET A 172 -5.20 -12.78 26.45
N TYR A 173 -5.40 -11.70 27.22
CA TYR A 173 -5.87 -10.42 26.66
C TYR A 173 -4.87 -9.82 25.67
N LEU A 174 -3.56 -9.88 25.97
CA LEU A 174 -2.50 -9.46 25.04
C LEU A 174 -2.47 -10.35 23.78
N ALA A 175 -2.58 -11.68 23.92
CA ALA A 175 -2.63 -12.58 22.77
C ALA A 175 -3.84 -12.30 21.85
N VAL A 176 -5.03 -12.05 22.44
CA VAL A 176 -6.23 -11.65 21.69
C VAL A 176 -6.04 -10.28 21.03
N ALA A 177 -5.46 -9.29 21.72
CA ALA A 177 -5.18 -7.98 21.14
C ALA A 177 -4.19 -8.05 19.96
N PHE A 178 -3.14 -8.88 20.05
CA PHE A 178 -2.23 -9.13 18.93
C PHE A 178 -2.90 -9.86 17.77
N ALA A 179 -3.74 -10.86 18.03
CA ALA A 179 -4.51 -11.55 17.00
C ALA A 179 -5.47 -10.59 16.27
N LEU A 180 -6.24 -9.77 17.01
CA LEU A 180 -7.12 -8.74 16.44
C LEU A 180 -6.33 -7.71 15.62
N ARG A 181 -5.13 -7.31 16.06
CA ARG A 181 -4.25 -6.41 15.30
C ARG A 181 -3.83 -7.00 13.96
N LEU A 182 -3.59 -8.31 13.87
CA LEU A 182 -3.24 -8.98 12.61
C LEU A 182 -4.43 -9.12 11.64
N LEU A 183 -5.68 -9.05 12.11
CA LEU A 183 -6.85 -8.99 11.23
C LEU A 183 -6.87 -7.72 10.36
N GLY A 184 -6.28 -6.61 10.83
CA GLY A 184 -6.18 -5.37 10.05
C GLY A 184 -5.41 -5.55 8.73
N PRO A 185 -4.12 -5.97 8.77
CA PRO A 185 -3.37 -6.34 7.57
C PRO A 185 -4.03 -7.43 6.72
N LEU A 186 -4.63 -8.46 7.33
CA LEU A 186 -5.35 -9.52 6.61
C LEU A 186 -6.49 -8.94 5.75
N LEU A 187 -7.35 -8.12 6.34
CA LEU A 187 -8.43 -7.42 5.63
C LEU A 187 -7.88 -6.46 4.59
N GLY A 188 -6.76 -5.78 4.87
CA GLY A 188 -6.05 -4.92 3.92
C GLY A 188 -5.62 -5.65 2.65
N PHE A 189 -5.00 -6.84 2.77
CA PHE A 189 -4.61 -7.65 1.61
C PHE A 189 -5.81 -8.19 0.83
N LEU A 190 -6.86 -8.65 1.53
CA LEU A 190 -8.10 -9.12 0.88
C LEU A 190 -8.78 -7.98 0.10
N MET A 191 -8.85 -6.79 0.71
CA MET A 191 -9.39 -5.58 0.10
C MET A 191 -8.52 -5.11 -1.09
N SER A 192 -7.19 -5.21 -0.98
CA SER A 192 -6.25 -4.96 -2.08
C SER A 192 -6.50 -5.91 -3.26
N SER A 193 -6.62 -7.22 -3.01
CA SER A 193 -6.93 -8.20 -4.05
C SER A 193 -8.24 -7.88 -4.79
N VAL A 194 -9.28 -7.45 -4.07
CA VAL A 194 -10.55 -7.05 -4.70
C VAL A 194 -10.40 -5.77 -5.52
N PHE A 195 -9.81 -4.71 -4.96
CA PHE A 195 -9.74 -3.41 -5.66
C PHE A 195 -8.74 -3.38 -6.82
N LEU A 196 -7.69 -4.21 -6.80
CA LEU A 196 -6.75 -4.33 -7.91
C LEU A 196 -7.35 -5.06 -9.14
N LYS A 197 -8.54 -5.67 -9.04
CA LYS A 197 -9.29 -6.22 -10.19
C LYS A 197 -10.09 -5.19 -10.99
N PHE A 198 -10.20 -3.95 -10.51
CA PHE A 198 -10.80 -2.85 -11.25
C PHE A 198 -9.71 -1.93 -11.77
N PRO A 199 -9.87 -1.33 -12.97
CA PRO A 199 -8.88 -0.43 -13.52
C PRO A 199 -8.76 0.84 -12.67
N GLU A 200 -7.59 1.48 -12.67
CA GLU A 200 -7.33 2.70 -11.89
C GLU A 200 -8.38 3.80 -12.11
N ASN A 201 -8.84 3.95 -13.36
CA ASN A 201 -9.98 4.79 -13.72
C ASN A 201 -11.19 3.90 -14.03
N PRO A 202 -12.18 3.75 -13.12
CA PRO A 202 -13.33 2.88 -13.32
C PRO A 202 -14.33 3.40 -14.39
N PHE A 203 -14.11 4.59 -14.95
CA PHE A 203 -14.96 5.20 -15.98
C PHE A 203 -14.43 5.00 -17.41
N VAL A 204 -13.27 4.36 -17.58
CA VAL A 204 -12.63 4.10 -18.88
C VAL A 204 -12.28 2.62 -18.96
N ASP A 205 -12.79 1.94 -19.98
CA ASP A 205 -12.34 0.59 -20.30
C ASP A 205 -10.95 0.67 -20.99
N PRO A 206 -9.90 0.05 -20.41
CA PRO A 206 -8.58 0.03 -21.04
C PRO A 206 -8.51 -0.86 -22.30
N GLY A 207 -9.48 -1.76 -22.51
CA GLY A 207 -9.48 -2.70 -23.63
C GLY A 207 -8.59 -3.94 -23.43
N PHE A 208 -8.03 -4.13 -22.23
CA PHE A 208 -7.21 -5.29 -21.84
C PHE A 208 -7.53 -5.73 -20.41
N GLY A 209 -7.28 -7.01 -20.10
CA GLY A 209 -7.63 -7.63 -18.81
C GLY A 209 -6.61 -7.38 -17.69
N ASN A 210 -6.92 -7.87 -16.49
CA ASN A 210 -6.06 -7.70 -15.29
C ASN A 210 -4.84 -8.63 -15.22
N GLU A 211 -4.70 -9.54 -16.18
CA GLU A 211 -3.51 -10.37 -16.41
C GLU A 211 -2.48 -9.64 -17.29
N ASP A 212 -2.88 -8.56 -17.97
CA ASP A 212 -2.01 -7.76 -18.82
C ASP A 212 -1.01 -6.95 -17.98
N PRO A 213 0.30 -6.94 -18.31
CA PRO A 213 1.30 -6.19 -17.55
C PRO A 213 1.16 -4.66 -17.64
N ARG A 214 0.29 -4.13 -18.52
CA ARG A 214 -0.12 -2.72 -18.58
C ARG A 214 -1.23 -2.39 -17.58
N TRP A 215 -1.78 -3.39 -16.88
CA TRP A 215 -2.87 -3.21 -15.94
C TRP A 215 -2.45 -2.48 -14.66
N ILE A 216 -3.06 -1.32 -14.43
CA ILE A 216 -2.95 -0.59 -13.16
C ILE A 216 -4.28 -0.73 -12.44
N GLY A 217 -4.27 -1.47 -11.32
CA GLY A 217 -5.45 -1.68 -10.49
C GLY A 217 -5.79 -0.45 -9.63
N GLY A 218 -7.06 -0.31 -9.23
CA GLY A 218 -7.60 0.82 -8.45
C GLY A 218 -7.14 0.91 -6.99
N TRP A 219 -5.83 1.05 -6.77
CA TRP A 219 -5.13 1.10 -5.48
C TRP A 219 -5.70 2.13 -4.49
N TRP A 220 -6.25 3.25 -4.99
CA TRP A 220 -6.76 4.34 -4.17
C TRP A 220 -8.11 4.03 -3.50
N MET A 221 -8.92 3.13 -4.06
CA MET A 221 -10.26 2.81 -3.55
C MET A 221 -10.23 2.27 -2.12
N GLY A 222 -9.20 1.49 -1.79
CA GLY A 222 -8.97 0.95 -0.44
C GLY A 222 -8.83 2.03 0.63
N PHE A 223 -8.23 3.18 0.30
CA PHE A 223 -8.08 4.27 1.26
C PHE A 223 -9.39 5.00 1.56
N LEU A 224 -10.29 5.10 0.58
CA LEU A 224 -11.62 5.69 0.79
C LEU A 224 -12.48 4.79 1.68
N LEU A 225 -12.54 3.49 1.39
CA LEU A 225 -13.29 2.54 2.21
C LEU A 225 -12.73 2.48 3.65
N GLN A 226 -11.41 2.39 3.81
CA GLN A 226 -10.78 2.41 5.13
C GLN A 226 -11.05 3.72 5.89
N GLY A 227 -11.03 4.86 5.21
CA GLY A 227 -11.35 6.16 5.81
C GLY A 227 -12.81 6.23 6.28
N PHE A 228 -13.74 5.74 5.47
CA PHE A 228 -15.16 5.64 5.83
C PHE A 228 -15.40 4.71 7.02
N LEU A 229 -14.80 3.51 7.02
CA LEU A 229 -14.90 2.56 8.14
C LEU A 229 -14.32 3.13 9.44
N LEU A 230 -13.21 3.86 9.37
CA LEU A 230 -12.66 4.57 10.54
C LEU A 230 -13.63 5.66 11.05
N ALA A 231 -14.25 6.43 10.15
CA ALA A 231 -15.24 7.43 10.51
C ALA A 231 -16.54 6.84 11.11
N LEU A 232 -16.91 5.61 10.72
CA LEU A 232 -17.98 4.88 11.41
C LEU A 232 -17.56 4.44 12.81
N CYS A 233 -16.34 3.91 12.97
CA CYS A 233 -15.82 3.45 14.26
C CYS A 233 -15.59 4.57 15.28
N THR A 234 -15.32 5.80 14.85
CA THR A 234 -15.20 6.94 15.78
C THR A 234 -16.53 7.33 16.42
N VAL A 235 -17.68 7.03 15.82
CA VAL A 235 -19.00 7.37 16.39
C VAL A 235 -19.29 6.58 17.69
N PRO A 236 -19.20 5.23 17.73
CA PRO A 236 -19.28 4.48 18.99
C PRO A 236 -18.22 4.91 20.01
N MET A 237 -17.00 5.21 19.59
CA MET A 237 -15.96 5.70 20.51
C MET A 237 -16.30 7.07 21.11
N ALA A 238 -16.94 7.97 20.36
CA ALA A 238 -17.43 9.25 20.87
C ALA A 238 -18.63 9.10 21.83
N MET A 239 -19.37 7.97 21.75
CA MET A 239 -20.45 7.63 22.67
C MET A 239 -19.96 7.01 23.99
N PHE A 240 -18.68 6.64 24.13
CA PHE A 240 -18.16 6.20 25.42
C PHE A 240 -18.31 7.33 26.46
N PRO A 241 -18.80 7.02 27.68
CA PRO A 241 -18.94 8.03 28.71
C PRO A 241 -17.54 8.54 29.09
N ARG A 242 -17.40 9.86 29.29
CA ARG A 242 -16.14 10.51 29.70
C ARG A 242 -15.51 9.91 30.98
N ARG A 243 -16.26 9.12 31.73
CA ARG A 243 -15.86 8.36 32.92
C ARG A 243 -16.65 7.05 32.96
N LEU A 244 -15.97 5.93 33.22
CA LEU A 244 -16.65 4.65 33.38
C LEU A 244 -17.21 4.49 34.80
N PRO A 245 -18.36 3.81 34.99
CA PRO A 245 -18.96 3.59 36.30
C PRO A 245 -18.03 2.80 37.23
N GLY A 246 -17.95 3.21 38.50
CA GLY A 246 -17.19 2.49 39.54
C GLY A 246 -15.76 2.97 39.80
N HIS A 247 -15.18 3.81 38.94
CA HIS A 247 -13.83 4.36 39.17
C HIS A 247 -13.88 5.46 40.25
N LYS A 248 -13.39 5.16 41.47
CA LYS A 248 -13.24 6.16 42.54
C LYS A 248 -12.21 7.22 42.08
N GLN A 249 -12.53 8.49 42.25
CA GLN A 249 -11.58 9.55 41.88
C GLN A 249 -10.31 9.45 42.74
N PRO A 250 -9.10 9.35 42.16
CA PRO A 250 -7.99 10.06 42.78
C PRO A 250 -8.41 11.53 42.81
N LYS A 251 -8.39 12.16 43.99
CA LYS A 251 -8.66 13.60 44.11
C LYS A 251 -7.59 14.32 43.29
N LEU A 252 -7.92 14.69 42.05
CA LEU A 252 -7.05 15.47 41.19
C LEU A 252 -7.08 16.92 41.69
N ASN A 253 -6.41 17.13 42.83
CA ASN A 253 -5.92 18.44 43.17
C ASN A 253 -5.02 18.85 42.00
N ILE A 254 -5.44 19.84 41.22
CA ILE A 254 -4.60 20.49 40.22
C ILE A 254 -3.62 21.41 40.99
N MET A 255 -2.80 20.77 41.81
CA MET A 255 -1.48 21.29 42.13
C MET A 255 -0.74 21.22 40.80
N LEU A 256 -0.37 22.37 40.22
CA LEU A 256 0.66 22.39 39.20
C LEU A 256 1.83 21.58 39.76
N PRO A 257 2.29 20.50 39.11
CA PRO A 257 3.31 19.63 39.68
C PRO A 257 4.50 20.51 40.02
N ASP A 258 4.93 20.48 41.29
CA ASP A 258 6.02 21.34 41.75
C ASP A 258 7.17 21.18 40.75
N LYS A 259 7.79 22.29 40.31
CA LYS A 259 8.95 22.25 39.41
C LYS A 259 10.02 21.30 39.96
N LYS A 260 10.10 21.12 41.28
CA LYS A 260 10.94 20.14 41.97
C LYS A 260 10.48 18.68 41.77
N GLU A 261 9.18 18.40 41.86
CA GLU A 261 8.58 17.08 41.59
C GLU A 261 8.69 16.69 40.11
N LEU A 262 8.36 17.62 39.20
CA LEU A 262 8.50 17.41 37.76
C LEU A 262 9.98 17.18 37.37
N ARG A 263 10.90 17.99 37.91
CA ARG A 263 12.35 17.79 37.72
C ARG A 263 12.81 16.44 38.28
N SER A 264 12.29 16.02 39.43
CA SER A 264 12.58 14.68 40.01
C SER A 264 12.10 13.56 39.07
N LYS A 265 10.86 13.62 38.58
CA LYS A 265 10.32 12.64 37.61
C LYS A 265 11.15 12.59 36.32
N VAL A 266 11.55 13.74 35.79
CA VAL A 266 12.42 13.82 34.59
C VAL A 266 13.82 13.26 34.86
N LEU A 267 14.44 13.58 36.00
CA LEU A 267 15.75 13.01 36.38
C LEU A 267 15.68 11.49 36.59
N ASN A 268 14.61 11.01 37.22
CA ASN A 268 14.36 9.58 37.40
C ASN A 268 14.13 8.87 36.07
N PHE A 269 13.46 9.49 35.10
CA PHE A 269 13.34 8.98 33.73
C PHE A 269 14.71 8.85 33.05
N PHE A 270 15.57 9.88 33.10
CA PHE A 270 16.93 9.78 32.54
C PHE A 270 17.80 8.75 33.26
N ALA A 271 17.64 8.59 34.58
CA ALA A 271 18.32 7.55 35.36
C ALA A 271 17.84 6.14 34.98
N ALA A 272 16.52 5.94 34.83
CA ALA A 272 15.93 4.70 34.35
C ALA A 272 16.42 4.37 32.93
N MET A 273 16.37 5.32 31.99
CA MET A 273 16.91 5.14 30.63
C MET A 273 18.40 4.73 30.65
N LYS A 274 19.23 5.35 31.50
CA LYS A 274 20.64 4.98 31.67
C LYS A 274 20.84 3.60 32.31
N ARG A 275 19.92 3.14 33.18
CA ARG A 275 19.91 1.78 33.75
C ARG A 275 19.50 0.74 32.70
N LEU A 276 18.45 1.04 31.93
CA LEU A 276 17.92 0.20 30.85
C LEU A 276 18.95 0.00 29.73
N MET A 277 19.60 1.07 29.25
CA MET A 277 20.70 1.00 28.27
C MET A 277 21.97 0.28 28.79
N LYS A 278 22.03 -0.10 30.07
CA LYS A 278 23.11 -0.93 30.63
C LYS A 278 22.71 -2.39 30.84
N ASN A 279 21.44 -2.75 30.62
CA ASN A 279 20.96 -4.11 30.76
C ASN A 279 21.21 -4.90 29.47
N PRO A 280 22.17 -5.84 29.44
CA PRO A 280 22.51 -6.55 28.20
C PRO A 280 21.35 -7.42 27.70
N LEU A 281 20.50 -7.98 28.57
CA LEU A 281 19.33 -8.74 28.15
C LEU A 281 18.39 -7.87 27.33
N LEU A 282 18.06 -6.68 27.84
CA LEU A 282 17.18 -5.74 27.15
C LEU A 282 17.75 -5.32 25.79
N ILE A 283 19.05 -5.03 25.71
CA ILE A 283 19.71 -4.66 24.46
C ILE A 283 19.61 -5.79 23.43
N PHE A 284 20.03 -7.02 23.77
CA PHE A 284 20.02 -8.13 22.81
C PHE A 284 18.61 -8.60 22.44
N ILE A 285 17.62 -8.52 23.34
CA ILE A 285 16.20 -8.73 23.01
C ILE A 285 15.72 -7.66 22.02
N THR A 286 16.05 -6.38 22.24
CA THR A 286 15.66 -5.29 21.34
C THR A 286 16.30 -5.44 19.95
N LEU A 287 17.60 -5.75 19.88
CA LEU A 287 18.32 -5.99 18.63
C LEU A 287 17.78 -7.19 17.86
N ASN A 288 17.49 -8.30 18.54
CA ASN A 288 16.80 -9.44 17.94
C ASN A 288 15.47 -9.02 17.30
N VAL A 289 14.61 -8.30 18.03
CA VAL A 289 13.31 -7.87 17.49
C VAL A 289 13.47 -6.90 16.33
N ILE A 290 14.46 -6.01 16.34
CA ILE A 290 14.80 -5.14 15.20
C ILE A 290 15.18 -5.97 13.97
N PHE A 291 16.15 -6.90 14.08
CA PHE A 291 16.58 -7.72 12.94
C PHE A 291 15.47 -8.65 12.44
N SER A 292 14.74 -9.32 13.35
CA SER A 292 13.57 -10.15 13.00
C SER A 292 12.49 -9.33 12.29
N THR A 293 12.29 -8.06 12.67
CA THR A 293 11.37 -7.14 11.99
C THR A 293 11.88 -6.76 10.60
N LEU A 294 13.15 -6.37 10.46
CA LEU A 294 13.77 -6.03 9.17
C LEU A 294 13.63 -7.16 8.16
N GLY A 295 14.00 -8.39 8.54
CA GLY A 295 13.89 -9.56 7.67
C GLY A 295 12.43 -9.92 7.34
N THR A 296 11.58 -10.07 8.37
CA THR A 296 10.22 -10.60 8.18
C THR A 296 9.28 -9.61 7.48
N PHE A 297 9.25 -8.34 7.92
CA PHE A 297 8.38 -7.33 7.30
C PHE A 297 8.94 -6.84 5.96
N GLY A 298 10.26 -6.78 5.81
CA GLY A 298 10.94 -6.53 4.54
C GLY A 298 10.61 -7.57 3.47
N HIS A 299 10.59 -8.85 3.85
CA HIS A 299 10.10 -9.90 2.98
C HIS A 299 8.63 -9.69 2.61
N TYR A 300 7.76 -9.50 3.60
CA TYR A 300 6.30 -9.38 3.41
C TYR A 300 5.89 -8.24 2.48
N ILE A 301 6.52 -7.06 2.60
CA ILE A 301 6.13 -5.88 1.80
C ILE A 301 6.46 -6.05 0.31
N MET A 302 7.54 -6.78 -0.01
CA MET A 302 7.92 -7.05 -1.40
C MET A 302 7.33 -8.35 -1.95
N LEU A 303 6.68 -9.17 -1.12
CA LEU A 303 6.18 -10.47 -1.53
C LEU A 303 5.11 -10.41 -2.64
N PRO A 304 4.13 -9.48 -2.67
CA PRO A 304 3.22 -9.35 -3.81
C PRO A 304 3.99 -9.05 -5.11
N LYS A 305 4.95 -8.11 -5.07
CA LYS A 305 5.74 -7.74 -6.25
C LYS A 305 6.64 -8.87 -6.73
N TYR A 306 7.18 -9.67 -5.81
CA TYR A 306 7.89 -10.90 -6.13
C TYR A 306 6.96 -11.94 -6.79
N MET A 307 5.75 -12.15 -6.25
CA MET A 307 4.76 -13.07 -6.84
C MET A 307 4.36 -12.68 -8.27
N GLU A 308 4.11 -11.38 -8.52
CA GLU A 308 3.87 -10.85 -9.87
C GLU A 308 5.01 -11.21 -10.84
N ASN A 309 6.27 -11.01 -10.42
CA ASN A 309 7.42 -11.12 -11.33
C ASN A 309 7.95 -12.55 -11.48
N GLN A 310 8.00 -13.32 -10.40
CA GLN A 310 8.51 -14.68 -10.34
C GLN A 310 7.50 -15.72 -10.84
N PHE A 311 6.19 -15.53 -10.60
CA PHE A 311 5.16 -16.51 -10.95
C PHE A 311 4.13 -15.99 -11.96
N LYS A 312 4.32 -14.77 -12.48
CA LYS A 312 3.45 -14.13 -13.49
C LYS A 312 1.97 -14.03 -13.08
N LEU A 313 1.72 -13.91 -11.77
CA LEU A 313 0.38 -13.68 -11.23
C LEU A 313 -0.04 -12.21 -11.43
N SER A 314 -1.34 -11.95 -11.64
CA SER A 314 -1.85 -10.57 -11.60
C SER A 314 -1.64 -9.94 -10.22
N ALA A 315 -1.54 -8.60 -10.13
CA ALA A 315 -1.37 -7.90 -8.85
C ALA A 315 -2.48 -8.23 -7.82
N SER A 316 -3.69 -8.54 -8.30
CA SER A 316 -4.83 -9.02 -7.50
C SER A 316 -4.57 -10.41 -6.90
N GLU A 317 -4.07 -11.35 -7.70
CA GLU A 317 -3.79 -12.73 -7.26
C GLU A 317 -2.54 -12.79 -6.40
N ALA A 318 -1.49 -12.07 -6.78
CA ALA A 318 -0.28 -11.88 -5.99
C ALA A 318 -0.60 -11.35 -4.59
N SER A 319 -1.49 -10.36 -4.47
CA SER A 319 -1.99 -9.85 -3.18
C SER A 319 -2.72 -10.91 -2.35
N LEU A 320 -3.52 -11.77 -2.99
CA LEU A 320 -4.28 -12.85 -2.35
C LEU A 320 -3.41 -14.03 -1.93
N ALA A 321 -2.40 -14.35 -2.73
CA ALA A 321 -1.48 -15.48 -2.56
C ALA A 321 -0.41 -15.21 -1.49
N SER A 322 0.07 -13.97 -1.40
CA SER A 322 1.19 -13.57 -0.51
C SER A 322 0.76 -13.29 0.93
N GLY A 323 -0.17 -12.37 1.13
CA GLY A 323 -0.49 -11.81 2.43
C GLY A 323 -1.41 -12.70 3.29
N PRO A 324 -2.66 -12.94 2.86
CA PRO A 324 -3.69 -13.58 3.70
C PRO A 324 -3.32 -14.96 4.25
N PRO A 325 -2.73 -15.90 3.47
CA PRO A 325 -2.38 -17.23 3.99
C PRO A 325 -1.33 -17.17 5.10
N GLY A 326 -0.29 -16.34 4.92
CA GLY A 326 0.76 -16.16 5.90
C GLY A 326 0.26 -15.49 7.19
N ILE A 327 -0.61 -14.49 7.09
CA ILE A 327 -1.15 -13.80 8.27
C ILE A 327 -2.09 -14.70 9.07
N ALA A 328 -2.93 -15.49 8.39
CA ALA A 328 -3.78 -16.48 9.05
C ALA A 328 -2.95 -17.54 9.81
N ALA A 329 -1.86 -18.00 9.21
CA ALA A 329 -0.89 -18.90 9.84
C ALA A 329 -0.17 -18.25 11.05
N SER A 330 0.21 -16.97 10.97
CA SER A 330 0.73 -16.23 12.11
C SER A 330 -0.26 -16.17 13.27
N VAL A 331 -1.53 -15.84 13.01
CA VAL A 331 -2.57 -15.75 14.06
C VAL A 331 -2.78 -17.09 14.77
N THR A 332 -2.95 -18.18 14.03
CA THR A 332 -3.16 -19.50 14.63
C THR A 332 -1.93 -19.97 15.42
N SER A 333 -0.73 -19.72 14.90
CA SER A 333 0.53 -20.08 15.57
C SER A 333 0.78 -19.29 16.86
N ILE A 334 0.48 -17.98 16.90
CA ILE A 334 0.61 -17.16 18.12
C ILE A 334 -0.29 -17.69 19.25
N LEU A 335 -1.54 -18.06 18.91
CA LEU A 335 -2.49 -18.62 19.87
C LEU A 335 -2.03 -19.99 20.38
N LEU A 336 -1.61 -20.88 19.47
CA LEU A 336 -1.14 -22.22 19.81
C LEU A 336 0.15 -22.21 20.64
N GLY A 337 1.12 -21.36 20.27
CA GLY A 337 2.38 -21.21 21.00
C GLY A 337 2.19 -20.53 22.36
N GLY A 338 1.30 -19.53 22.45
CA GLY A 338 0.88 -18.94 23.73
C GLY A 338 0.24 -19.98 24.67
N PHE A 339 -0.67 -20.80 24.15
CA PHE A 339 -1.26 -21.91 24.89
C PHE A 339 -0.21 -22.96 25.31
N THR A 340 0.75 -23.26 24.43
CA THR A 340 1.85 -24.20 24.71
C THR A 340 2.74 -23.70 25.86
N ILE A 341 3.12 -22.42 25.86
CA ILE A 341 3.89 -21.80 26.95
C ILE A 341 3.08 -21.83 28.26
N TYR A 342 1.80 -21.48 28.21
CA TYR A 342 0.90 -21.54 29.37
C TYR A 342 0.79 -22.95 29.97
N ARG A 343 0.65 -23.98 29.11
CA ARG A 343 0.41 -25.36 29.54
C ARG A 343 1.66 -26.08 30.05
N LEU A 344 2.82 -25.81 29.44
CA LEU A 344 4.09 -26.48 29.73
C LEU A 344 4.96 -25.72 30.75
N ARG A 345 4.74 -24.41 30.92
CA ARG A 345 5.55 -23.50 31.76
C ARG A 345 7.08 -23.75 31.64
N PRO A 346 7.67 -23.76 30.42
CA PRO A 346 9.08 -24.10 30.22
C PRO A 346 10.02 -23.14 30.97
N SER A 347 11.11 -23.68 31.50
CA SER A 347 12.16 -22.90 32.17
C SER A 347 12.83 -21.91 31.21
N ALA A 348 13.41 -20.83 31.74
CA ALA A 348 14.03 -19.78 30.92
C ALA A 348 15.08 -20.33 29.94
N LYS A 349 15.90 -21.31 30.37
CA LYS A 349 16.89 -21.97 29.51
C LYS A 349 16.25 -22.71 28.33
N VAL A 350 15.22 -23.50 28.59
CA VAL A 350 14.51 -24.29 27.56
C VAL A 350 13.78 -23.35 26.59
N LEU A 351 13.12 -22.31 27.12
CA LEU A 351 12.39 -21.34 26.32
C LEU A 351 13.34 -20.54 25.40
N THR A 352 14.44 -20.00 25.91
CA THR A 352 15.40 -19.26 25.09
C THR A 352 16.15 -20.15 24.10
N ALA A 353 16.43 -21.41 24.46
CA ALA A 353 16.99 -22.37 23.51
C ALA A 353 16.03 -22.63 22.34
N ALA A 354 14.74 -22.87 22.63
CA ALA A 354 13.72 -23.05 21.59
C ALA A 354 13.58 -21.80 20.71
N MET A 355 13.62 -20.59 21.28
CA MET A 355 13.62 -19.33 20.50
C MET A 355 14.81 -19.25 19.52
N VAL A 356 16.03 -19.57 19.97
CA VAL A 356 17.20 -19.64 19.08
C VAL A 356 17.00 -20.67 17.97
N SER A 357 16.54 -21.88 18.31
CA SER A 357 16.31 -22.94 17.32
C SER A 357 15.27 -22.55 16.27
N LEU A 358 14.15 -21.95 16.65
CA LEU A 358 13.13 -21.50 15.70
C LEU A 358 13.63 -20.35 14.82
N GLU A 359 14.43 -19.42 15.33
CA GLU A 359 14.99 -18.33 14.53
C GLU A 359 16.06 -18.83 13.54
N VAL A 360 16.84 -19.85 13.90
CA VAL A 360 17.75 -20.54 12.97
C VAL A 360 16.98 -21.30 11.88
N VAL A 361 15.91 -22.02 12.25
CA VAL A 361 15.01 -22.66 11.28
C VAL A 361 14.35 -21.62 10.37
N THR A 362 14.00 -20.44 10.89
CA THR A 362 13.49 -19.32 10.09
C THR A 362 14.52 -18.84 9.05
N ALA A 363 15.77 -18.62 9.46
CA ALA A 363 16.83 -18.20 8.55
C ALA A 363 17.08 -19.23 7.42
N ILE A 364 17.09 -20.52 7.75
CA ILE A 364 17.17 -21.60 6.76
C ILE A 364 15.92 -21.61 5.87
N GLY A 365 14.73 -21.46 6.45
CA GLY A 365 13.45 -21.44 5.74
C GLY A 365 13.37 -20.35 4.68
N PHE A 366 13.85 -19.14 4.97
CA PHE A 366 13.96 -18.08 3.96
C PHE A 366 14.89 -18.46 2.79
N LEU A 367 15.98 -19.19 3.02
CA LEU A 367 16.82 -19.71 1.93
C LEU A 367 16.12 -20.83 1.14
N MET A 368 15.28 -21.64 1.78
CA MET A 368 14.51 -22.70 1.12
C MET A 368 13.37 -22.14 0.24
N LEU A 369 12.81 -20.97 0.57
CA LEU A 369 11.82 -20.28 -0.27
C LEU A 369 12.36 -19.80 -1.63
N LYS A 370 13.67 -19.91 -1.87
CA LYS A 370 14.27 -19.74 -3.21
C LYS A 370 13.99 -20.90 -4.16
N ILE A 371 13.69 -22.09 -3.63
CA ILE A 371 13.56 -23.33 -4.40
C ILE A 371 12.33 -23.29 -5.32
N PRO A 372 11.12 -22.89 -4.87
CA PRO A 372 9.99 -22.70 -5.76
C PRO A 372 10.26 -21.46 -6.63
N HIS A 373 10.60 -21.70 -7.89
CA HIS A 373 10.80 -20.65 -8.89
C HIS A 373 10.27 -21.13 -10.24
N CYS A 374 9.78 -20.19 -11.02
CA CYS A 374 9.43 -20.41 -12.41
C CYS A 374 10.68 -20.21 -13.28
N GLU A 375 10.80 -20.98 -14.36
CA GLU A 375 11.88 -20.82 -15.33
C GLU A 375 11.81 -19.42 -15.98
N VAL A 376 12.96 -18.77 -16.10
CA VAL A 376 13.04 -17.40 -16.61
C VAL A 376 13.07 -17.45 -18.14
N THR A 377 11.99 -17.00 -18.78
CA THR A 377 11.98 -16.76 -20.22
C THR A 377 12.83 -15.53 -20.54
N GLU A 378 13.77 -15.65 -21.46
CA GLU A 378 14.67 -14.56 -21.83
C GLU A 378 13.96 -13.50 -22.70
N MET A 379 14.29 -12.22 -22.48
CA MET A 379 13.87 -11.15 -23.38
C MET A 379 14.76 -11.20 -24.63
N ALA A 380 14.16 -11.40 -25.79
CA ALA A 380 14.89 -11.44 -27.05
C ALA A 380 15.47 -10.07 -27.41
N ASN A 381 16.65 -10.08 -28.02
CA ASN A 381 17.42 -8.89 -28.45
C ASN A 381 17.74 -7.88 -27.33
N TYR A 382 17.73 -8.32 -26.07
CA TYR A 382 18.03 -7.48 -24.91
C TYR A 382 19.53 -7.29 -24.68
N GLY A 383 19.96 -6.05 -24.52
CA GLY A 383 21.30 -5.67 -24.07
C GLY A 383 21.29 -4.42 -23.19
N LEU A 384 22.38 -4.21 -22.44
CA LEU A 384 22.67 -2.98 -21.71
C LEU A 384 24.02 -2.42 -22.17
N ASP A 385 24.06 -1.14 -22.51
CA ASP A 385 25.27 -0.37 -22.80
C ASP A 385 25.39 0.85 -21.87
N ASP A 386 26.44 1.66 -22.04
CA ASP A 386 26.65 2.88 -21.25
C ASP A 386 25.56 3.95 -21.47
N ASN A 387 24.74 3.83 -22.52
CA ASN A 387 23.64 4.73 -22.85
C ASN A 387 22.27 4.20 -22.39
N GLY A 388 22.18 2.93 -21.99
CA GLY A 388 21.02 2.29 -21.38
C GLY A 388 20.58 1.01 -22.08
N LEU A 389 19.29 0.93 -22.40
CA LEU A 389 18.64 -0.27 -22.89
C LEU A 389 18.78 -0.41 -24.41
N VAL A 390 19.45 -1.47 -24.86
CA VAL A 390 19.62 -1.81 -26.28
C VAL A 390 18.63 -2.92 -26.65
N LEU A 391 17.79 -2.67 -27.68
CA LEU A 391 16.78 -3.60 -28.19
C LEU A 391 16.80 -3.76 -29.72
N SER A 392 17.66 -2.99 -30.39
CA SER A 392 17.79 -2.98 -31.85
C SER A 392 18.59 -4.18 -32.35
N SER A 393 18.23 -4.70 -33.51
CA SER A 393 18.83 -5.86 -34.16
C SER A 393 18.44 -5.87 -35.64
N ASP A 394 19.24 -6.50 -36.51
CA ASP A 394 19.05 -6.62 -37.96
C ASP A 394 17.60 -6.90 -38.40
N CYS A 395 16.83 -7.61 -37.58
CA CYS A 395 15.43 -7.95 -37.84
C CYS A 395 14.43 -6.80 -37.60
N ASN A 396 14.71 -5.87 -36.67
CA ASN A 396 13.84 -4.74 -36.31
C ASN A 396 14.43 -3.35 -36.65
N ASP A 397 15.66 -3.26 -37.21
CA ASP A 397 16.28 -1.99 -37.61
C ASP A 397 15.46 -1.18 -38.64
N ASN A 398 14.63 -1.85 -39.45
CA ASN A 398 13.70 -1.19 -40.37
C ASN A 398 12.43 -0.65 -39.69
N CYS A 399 12.31 -0.80 -38.37
CA CYS A 399 11.19 -0.34 -37.56
C CYS A 399 11.67 0.78 -36.63
N SER A 400 11.10 1.98 -36.75
CA SER A 400 11.42 3.12 -35.88
C SER A 400 10.79 2.98 -34.49
N CYS A 401 11.17 1.93 -33.76
CA CYS A 401 10.59 1.57 -32.48
C CYS A 401 10.97 2.55 -31.35
N SER A 402 10.07 2.70 -30.39
CA SER A 402 10.26 3.56 -29.22
C SER A 402 10.28 2.73 -27.93
N THR A 403 11.20 3.05 -27.04
CA THR A 403 11.27 2.53 -25.66
C THR A 403 10.28 3.20 -24.71
N SER A 404 9.54 4.22 -25.15
CA SER A 404 8.62 5.01 -24.32
C SER A 404 7.40 4.24 -23.78
N LYS A 405 7.06 3.08 -24.35
CA LYS A 405 5.95 2.24 -23.90
C LYS A 405 6.34 0.76 -23.94
N PHE A 406 6.41 0.14 -22.78
CA PHE A 406 6.57 -1.31 -22.64
C PHE A 406 5.25 -2.03 -22.92
N THR A 407 5.26 -2.98 -23.84
CA THR A 407 4.07 -3.74 -24.28
C THR A 407 4.50 -5.18 -24.61
N PRO A 408 4.92 -5.97 -23.60
CA PRO A 408 5.58 -7.23 -23.87
C PRO A 408 4.69 -8.18 -24.66
N VAL A 409 5.32 -8.93 -25.57
CA VAL A 409 4.65 -9.94 -26.40
C VAL A 409 5.38 -11.26 -26.35
N CYS A 410 4.64 -12.36 -26.27
CA CYS A 410 5.17 -13.71 -26.21
C CYS A 410 5.10 -14.42 -27.57
N SER A 411 6.17 -15.13 -27.94
CA SER A 411 6.16 -16.06 -29.07
C SER A 411 5.19 -17.23 -28.83
N LEU A 412 4.54 -17.74 -29.88
CA LEU A 412 3.64 -18.89 -29.76
C LEU A 412 4.33 -20.19 -29.28
N GLU A 413 5.66 -20.27 -29.34
CA GLU A 413 6.43 -21.38 -28.74
C GLU A 413 6.60 -21.24 -27.21
N GLY A 414 6.28 -20.07 -26.62
CA GLY A 414 6.31 -19.84 -25.17
C GLY A 414 7.69 -19.63 -24.54
N ASN A 415 8.77 -19.64 -25.34
CA ASN A 415 10.15 -19.65 -24.85
C ASN A 415 10.80 -18.25 -24.79
N THR A 416 10.43 -17.36 -25.71
CA THR A 416 11.00 -16.00 -25.81
C THR A 416 9.90 -14.94 -25.89
N PHE A 417 10.14 -13.81 -25.23
CA PHE A 417 9.27 -12.64 -25.29
C PHE A 417 10.05 -11.40 -25.73
N TYR A 418 9.36 -10.39 -26.26
CA TYR A 418 9.93 -9.17 -26.82
C TYR A 418 9.36 -7.94 -26.10
N PHE A 419 10.10 -6.84 -26.07
CA PHE A 419 9.71 -5.60 -25.37
C PHE A 419 8.40 -4.97 -25.90
N SER A 420 8.18 -5.05 -27.21
CA SER A 420 6.97 -4.59 -27.91
C SER A 420 6.75 -5.35 -29.21
N PRO A 421 5.56 -5.30 -29.82
CA PRO A 421 5.32 -5.83 -31.17
C PRO A 421 6.27 -5.24 -32.22
N CYS A 422 6.68 -3.98 -32.03
CA CYS A 422 7.64 -3.30 -32.90
C CYS A 422 9.04 -3.92 -32.77
N TYR A 423 9.53 -4.19 -31.56
CA TYR A 423 10.83 -4.84 -31.36
C TYR A 423 10.83 -6.33 -31.74
N ALA A 424 9.65 -6.97 -31.81
CA ALA A 424 9.44 -8.27 -32.45
C ALA A 424 9.39 -8.18 -34.01
N GLY A 425 9.30 -6.97 -34.56
CA GLY A 425 9.28 -6.69 -36.00
C GLY A 425 7.96 -7.07 -36.69
N CYS A 426 6.85 -7.08 -35.95
CA CYS A 426 5.51 -7.41 -36.48
C CYS A 426 4.93 -6.27 -37.32
N LYS A 427 4.23 -6.61 -38.41
CA LYS A 427 3.63 -5.63 -39.33
C LYS A 427 2.10 -5.62 -39.30
N ILE A 428 1.49 -6.71 -38.87
CA ILE A 428 0.04 -6.91 -38.89
C ILE A 428 -0.44 -7.00 -37.44
N THR A 429 -1.58 -6.37 -37.14
CA THR A 429 -2.26 -6.47 -35.85
C THR A 429 -3.66 -7.03 -36.08
N SER A 430 -3.96 -8.15 -35.44
CA SER A 430 -5.18 -8.93 -35.62
C SER A 430 -5.71 -9.34 -34.25
N ASN A 431 -6.60 -8.53 -33.67
CA ASN A 431 -7.27 -8.74 -32.37
C ASN A 431 -6.47 -9.55 -31.31
N GLN A 432 -5.58 -8.88 -30.57
CA GLN A 432 -4.70 -9.44 -29.53
C GLN A 432 -3.56 -10.37 -30.02
N GLU A 433 -3.54 -10.72 -31.31
CA GLU A 433 -2.37 -11.31 -31.98
C GLU A 433 -1.67 -10.29 -32.90
N PHE A 434 -0.35 -10.43 -33.05
CA PHE A 434 0.45 -9.72 -34.04
C PHE A 434 1.12 -10.72 -34.98
N GLU A 435 1.15 -10.41 -36.27
CA GLU A 435 1.60 -11.31 -37.34
C GLU A 435 2.71 -10.69 -38.20
N ASP A 436 3.38 -11.54 -38.99
CA ASP A 436 4.55 -11.23 -39.82
C ASP A 436 5.70 -10.59 -39.03
N CYS A 437 6.00 -11.16 -37.85
CA CYS A 437 7.06 -10.70 -36.96
C CYS A 437 8.45 -11.15 -37.44
N SER A 438 9.28 -10.23 -37.93
CA SER A 438 10.61 -10.54 -38.50
C SER A 438 11.62 -11.08 -37.49
N CYS A 439 11.55 -10.69 -36.21
CA CYS A 439 12.49 -11.14 -35.17
C CYS A 439 12.11 -12.48 -34.52
N VAL A 440 10.95 -13.06 -34.88
CA VAL A 440 10.51 -14.35 -34.35
C VAL A 440 11.16 -15.47 -35.16
N GLN A 441 12.01 -16.25 -34.49
CA GLN A 441 12.63 -17.44 -35.07
C GLN A 441 11.67 -18.63 -34.92
N ASP A 442 11.26 -19.21 -36.04
CA ASP A 442 10.48 -20.46 -36.06
C ASP A 442 11.45 -21.65 -36.06
N LYS A 443 11.51 -22.38 -34.94
CA LYS A 443 12.32 -23.62 -34.81
C LYS A 443 11.56 -24.86 -35.29
N SER A 444 10.26 -24.73 -35.53
CA SER A 444 9.32 -25.80 -35.86
C SER A 444 9.06 -25.94 -37.37
N GLY A 445 9.49 -24.97 -38.18
CA GLY A 445 9.39 -24.99 -39.66
C GLY A 445 7.99 -24.74 -40.21
N LEU A 446 7.09 -24.15 -39.40
CA LEU A 446 5.66 -23.97 -39.71
C LEU A 446 5.31 -22.56 -40.25
N ASN A 447 6.31 -21.69 -40.41
CA ASN A 447 6.22 -20.25 -40.66
C ASN A 447 5.30 -19.48 -39.68
N ARG A 448 5.23 -19.89 -38.40
CA ARG A 448 4.44 -19.21 -37.37
C ARG A 448 5.18 -18.02 -36.76
N LYS A 449 5.21 -16.91 -37.49
CA LYS A 449 5.78 -15.62 -37.05
C LYS A 449 4.75 -14.74 -36.34
N ASN A 450 4.00 -15.33 -35.42
CA ASN A 450 2.96 -14.63 -34.66
C ASN A 450 3.36 -14.54 -33.17
N VAL A 451 2.91 -13.48 -32.52
CA VAL A 451 3.08 -13.25 -31.08
C VAL A 451 1.77 -12.78 -30.45
N THR A 452 1.60 -13.07 -29.17
CA THR A 452 0.42 -12.69 -28.36
C THR A 452 0.80 -11.61 -27.35
N GLU A 453 -0.15 -10.77 -26.92
CA GLU A 453 0.10 -9.81 -25.83
C GLU A 453 0.42 -10.52 -24.50
N GLY A 454 1.35 -9.95 -23.73
CA GLY A 454 1.74 -10.42 -22.41
C GLY A 454 3.13 -11.07 -22.33
N PHE A 455 3.48 -11.53 -21.13
CA PHE A 455 4.69 -12.31 -20.89
C PHE A 455 4.47 -13.78 -21.24
N CYS A 456 5.55 -14.47 -21.62
CA CYS A 456 5.50 -15.93 -21.72
C CYS A 456 5.34 -16.58 -20.34
N VAL A 457 4.35 -17.47 -20.23
CA VAL A 457 4.06 -18.24 -19.01
C VAL A 457 4.34 -19.72 -19.27
N SER A 458 5.36 -20.27 -18.61
CA SER A 458 5.64 -21.70 -18.66
C SER A 458 4.53 -22.51 -17.96
N LYS A 459 4.20 -23.69 -18.48
CA LYS A 459 3.12 -24.54 -17.94
C LYS A 459 3.41 -25.01 -16.50
N ASP A 460 4.68 -25.13 -16.14
CA ASP A 460 5.12 -25.57 -14.81
C ASP A 460 5.19 -24.42 -13.78
N CYS A 461 4.84 -23.19 -14.16
CA CYS A 461 4.90 -22.01 -13.29
C CYS A 461 3.90 -22.08 -12.11
N TRP A 462 2.67 -22.54 -12.37
CA TRP A 462 1.61 -22.59 -11.35
C TRP A 462 1.87 -23.61 -10.22
N PRO A 463 2.34 -24.85 -10.49
CA PRO A 463 2.80 -25.76 -9.43
C PRO A 463 3.89 -25.16 -8.53
N GLN A 464 4.83 -24.40 -9.10
CA GLN A 464 5.89 -23.71 -8.34
C GLN A 464 5.31 -22.60 -7.46
N ALA A 465 4.37 -21.81 -8.00
CA ALA A 465 3.64 -20.82 -7.23
C ALA A 465 2.86 -21.45 -6.05
N LEU A 466 2.18 -22.57 -6.28
CA LEU A 466 1.46 -23.30 -5.23
C LEU A 466 2.40 -23.80 -4.13
N MET A 467 3.57 -24.34 -4.49
CA MET A 467 4.59 -24.75 -3.50
C MET A 467 5.06 -23.57 -2.64
N TYR A 468 5.22 -22.38 -3.23
CA TYR A 468 5.50 -21.16 -2.46
C TYR A 468 4.34 -20.79 -1.52
N ILE A 469 3.11 -20.75 -2.05
CA ILE A 469 1.88 -20.39 -1.32
C ILE A 469 1.63 -21.33 -0.12
N ILE A 470 2.10 -22.58 -0.19
CA ILE A 470 2.02 -23.54 0.93
C ILE A 470 3.20 -23.40 1.89
N SER A 471 4.43 -23.27 1.38
CA SER A 471 5.64 -23.23 2.22
C SER A 471 5.83 -21.92 3.00
N PHE A 472 5.41 -20.78 2.45
CA PHE A 472 5.51 -19.49 3.13
C PHE A 472 4.65 -19.41 4.41
N PRO A 473 3.37 -19.81 4.43
CA PRO A 473 2.58 -19.91 5.67
C PRO A 473 3.17 -20.88 6.70
N ILE A 474 3.77 -21.99 6.27
CA ILE A 474 4.47 -22.92 7.19
C ILE A 474 5.66 -22.21 7.86
N LEU A 475 6.43 -21.42 7.12
CA LEU A 475 7.49 -20.58 7.69
C LEU A 475 6.93 -19.52 8.65
N GLN A 476 5.80 -18.88 8.30
CA GLN A 476 5.15 -17.90 9.17
C GLN A 476 4.63 -18.52 10.48
N CYS A 477 4.17 -19.78 10.46
CA CYS A 477 3.91 -20.53 11.69
C CYS A 477 5.16 -20.60 12.58
N VAL A 478 6.33 -20.98 12.03
CA VAL A 478 7.59 -21.07 12.78
C VAL A 478 7.98 -19.73 13.40
N VAL A 479 8.00 -18.66 12.60
CA VAL A 479 8.32 -17.29 13.04
C VAL A 479 7.41 -16.81 14.18
N SER A 480 6.13 -17.16 14.11
CA SER A 480 5.11 -16.58 14.99
C SER A 480 4.86 -17.38 16.26
N PHE A 481 5.30 -18.65 16.33
CA PHE A 481 4.94 -19.58 17.42
C PHE A 481 5.33 -19.05 18.81
N LEU A 482 6.58 -18.64 19.00
CA LEU A 482 7.04 -18.12 20.29
C LEU A 482 6.88 -16.59 20.42
N LYS A 483 6.00 -15.93 19.62
CA LYS A 483 5.90 -14.46 19.65
C LYS A 483 5.57 -13.90 21.04
N ALA A 484 4.71 -14.59 21.79
CA ALA A 484 4.37 -14.24 23.18
C ALA A 484 5.58 -14.36 24.15
N ALA A 485 6.52 -15.27 23.88
CA ALA A 485 7.71 -15.46 24.70
C ALA A 485 8.62 -14.22 24.68
N TYR A 486 8.77 -13.55 23.54
CA TYR A 486 9.58 -12.33 23.42
C TYR A 486 9.10 -11.22 24.36
N THR A 487 7.79 -10.93 24.36
CA THR A 487 7.18 -9.93 25.26
C THR A 487 7.32 -10.33 26.73
N MET A 488 7.16 -11.62 27.04
CA MET A 488 7.35 -12.14 28.39
C MET A 488 8.81 -11.98 28.87
N LEU A 489 9.78 -12.30 28.01
CA LEU A 489 11.21 -12.20 28.29
C LEU A 489 11.63 -10.74 28.52
N LEU A 490 11.12 -9.83 27.69
CA LEU A 490 11.28 -8.39 27.82
C LEU A 490 10.80 -7.94 29.21
N LEU A 491 9.52 -8.15 29.54
CA LEU A 491 8.89 -7.72 30.80
C LEU A 491 9.54 -8.32 32.06
N ARG A 492 10.10 -9.53 31.98
CA ARG A 492 10.80 -10.20 33.09
C ARG A 492 12.29 -9.82 33.18
N SER A 493 12.84 -9.14 32.17
CA SER A 493 14.21 -8.61 32.20
C SER A 493 14.33 -7.21 32.81
N ILE A 494 13.20 -6.56 33.16
CA ILE A 494 13.09 -5.16 33.58
C ILE A 494 12.53 -5.07 35.01
N ASP A 495 13.08 -4.18 35.84
CA ASP A 495 12.55 -3.91 37.18
C ASP A 495 11.10 -3.38 37.10
N PRO A 496 10.18 -3.78 38.01
CA PRO A 496 8.77 -3.38 37.94
C PRO A 496 8.52 -1.86 37.83
N GLN A 497 9.38 -1.05 38.47
CA GLN A 497 9.34 0.41 38.44
C GLN A 497 9.68 1.04 37.08
N ASP A 498 10.41 0.33 36.21
CA ASP A 498 10.91 0.84 34.93
C ASP A 498 10.10 0.34 33.72
N LYS A 499 9.15 -0.59 33.91
CA LYS A 499 8.46 -1.32 32.83
C LYS A 499 7.86 -0.40 31.75
N SER A 500 7.13 0.64 32.13
CA SER A 500 6.48 1.56 31.19
C SER A 500 7.50 2.38 30.38
N VAL A 501 8.56 2.88 31.02
CA VAL A 501 9.67 3.59 30.38
C VAL A 501 10.41 2.67 29.40
N ALA A 502 10.67 1.44 29.81
CA ALA A 502 11.37 0.45 29.01
C ALA A 502 10.57 -0.01 27.78
N LEU A 503 9.25 -0.22 27.92
CA LEU A 503 8.37 -0.50 26.78
C LEU A 503 8.34 0.67 25.78
N GLY A 504 8.28 1.92 26.28
CA GLY A 504 8.36 3.11 25.43
C GLY A 504 9.69 3.22 24.66
N ILE A 505 10.82 2.95 25.33
CA ILE A 505 12.14 2.92 24.68
C ILE A 505 12.21 1.78 23.65
N PHE A 506 11.77 0.57 24.01
CA PHE A 506 11.75 -0.61 23.14
C PHE A 506 10.96 -0.35 21.84
N GLU A 507 9.73 0.16 21.94
CA GLU A 507 8.90 0.50 20.78
C GLU A 507 9.52 1.62 19.95
N THR A 508 10.15 2.62 20.59
CA THR A 508 10.87 3.70 19.90
C THR A 508 12.06 3.16 19.09
N MET A 509 12.84 2.24 19.66
CA MET A 509 13.98 1.61 18.97
C MET A 509 13.53 0.73 17.81
N ILE A 510 12.46 -0.06 17.97
CA ILE A 510 11.89 -0.87 16.88
C ILE A 510 11.30 0.02 15.79
N SER A 511 10.68 1.14 16.15
CA SER A 511 10.17 2.11 15.17
C SER A 511 11.31 2.74 14.36
N ALA A 512 12.35 3.22 15.04
CA ALA A 512 13.48 3.90 14.42
C ALA A 512 14.36 2.98 13.55
N PHE A 513 14.63 1.76 14.01
CA PHE A 513 15.61 0.86 13.39
C PHE A 513 15.00 -0.37 12.70
N GLY A 514 13.74 -0.70 12.99
CA GLY A 514 12.98 -1.77 12.33
C GLY A 514 11.97 -1.23 11.32
N PHE A 515 10.92 -0.54 11.80
CA PHE A 515 9.78 -0.15 10.97
C PHE A 515 10.09 0.92 9.92
N ILE A 516 10.94 1.91 10.22
CA ILE A 516 11.34 2.93 9.23
C ILE A 516 12.31 2.35 8.18
N PRO A 517 13.35 1.55 8.52
CA PRO A 517 14.32 1.12 7.51
C PRO A 517 13.88 -0.08 6.66
N PHE A 518 13.01 -1.00 7.11
CA PHE A 518 12.69 -2.20 6.31
C PHE A 518 12.17 -1.90 4.88
N PRO A 519 11.27 -0.90 4.65
CA PRO A 519 10.80 -0.59 3.30
C PRO A 519 11.90 0.03 2.45
N MET A 520 12.79 0.83 3.06
CA MET A 520 13.90 1.48 2.35
C MET A 520 14.96 0.45 1.92
N VAL A 521 15.34 -0.45 2.84
CA VAL A 521 16.30 -1.52 2.57
C VAL A 521 15.76 -2.44 1.49
N PHE A 522 14.58 -3.02 1.68
CA PHE A 522 14.02 -3.95 0.69
C PHE A 522 13.61 -3.27 -0.61
N GLY A 523 13.22 -1.99 -0.58
CA GLY A 523 13.00 -1.17 -1.78
C GLY A 523 14.27 -1.09 -2.60
N SER A 524 15.36 -0.60 -2.01
CA SER A 524 16.65 -0.47 -2.70
C SER A 524 17.21 -1.82 -3.22
N LEU A 525 16.94 -2.93 -2.53
CA LEU A 525 17.31 -4.27 -3.00
C LEU A 525 16.53 -4.66 -4.26
N VAL A 526 15.20 -4.44 -4.27
CA VAL A 526 14.32 -4.74 -5.42
C VAL A 526 14.61 -3.81 -6.58
N ASP A 527 14.80 -2.52 -6.33
CA ASP A 527 15.20 -1.51 -7.32
C ASP A 527 16.54 -1.86 -7.98
N SER A 528 17.49 -2.41 -7.22
CA SER A 528 18.76 -2.88 -7.78
C SER A 528 18.62 -4.08 -8.74
N ALA A 529 17.50 -4.80 -8.69
CA ALA A 529 17.17 -5.87 -9.63
C ALA A 529 16.34 -5.36 -10.84
N CYS A 530 16.04 -4.07 -10.91
CA CYS A 530 15.38 -3.51 -12.08
C CYS A 530 16.31 -3.48 -13.30
N LEU A 531 15.80 -3.95 -14.45
CA LEU A 531 16.48 -3.91 -15.73
C LEU A 531 15.90 -2.83 -16.65
N VAL A 532 14.57 -2.62 -16.58
CA VAL A 532 13.86 -1.63 -17.41
C VAL A 532 13.03 -0.71 -16.52
N TRP A 533 13.39 0.56 -16.49
CA TRP A 533 12.67 1.61 -15.77
C TRP A 533 11.63 2.29 -16.67
N GLU A 534 10.44 2.52 -16.11
CA GLU A 534 9.47 3.48 -16.63
C GLU A 534 10.09 4.88 -16.63
N THR A 535 9.86 5.64 -17.70
CA THR A 535 10.29 7.04 -17.81
C THR A 535 9.13 7.94 -18.19
N THR A 536 8.42 8.43 -17.17
CA THR A 536 7.28 9.34 -17.36
C THR A 536 7.77 10.78 -17.21
N CYS A 537 7.87 11.49 -18.33
CA CYS A 537 8.40 12.84 -18.45
C CYS A 537 9.79 13.07 -17.82
N GLY A 538 10.76 12.25 -18.22
CA GLY A 538 12.16 12.44 -17.80
C GLY A 538 12.43 12.16 -16.31
N LYS A 539 11.43 11.71 -15.55
CA LYS A 539 11.60 11.14 -14.20
C LYS A 539 11.41 9.63 -14.28
N THR A 540 12.24 8.88 -13.56
CA THR A 540 12.09 7.42 -13.44
C THR A 540 10.88 7.08 -12.57
N GLY A 541 10.09 6.12 -13.02
CA GLY A 541 8.85 5.66 -12.41
C GLY A 541 8.98 4.25 -11.83
N ASN A 542 7.98 3.41 -12.07
CA ASN A 542 8.02 2.01 -11.69
C ASN A 542 9.07 1.23 -12.51
N CYS A 543 9.50 0.08 -12.01
CA CYS A 543 10.23 -0.86 -12.85
C CYS A 543 9.25 -1.72 -13.67
N TRP A 544 9.45 -1.78 -14.98
CA TRP A 544 8.66 -2.58 -15.92
C TRP A 544 9.16 -4.03 -16.03
N PHE A 545 10.48 -4.25 -15.92
CA PHE A 545 11.07 -5.58 -16.02
C PHE A 545 12.26 -5.75 -15.06
N TYR A 546 12.24 -6.84 -14.30
CA TYR A 546 13.25 -7.17 -13.27
C TYR A 546 14.07 -8.39 -13.67
N ASP A 547 15.34 -8.41 -13.25
CA ASP A 547 16.14 -9.62 -13.12
C ASP A 547 15.54 -10.47 -11.98
N VAL A 548 14.69 -11.43 -12.38
CA VAL A 548 13.97 -12.32 -11.46
C VAL A 548 14.95 -13.16 -10.63
N SER A 549 16.10 -13.55 -11.20
CA SER A 549 17.14 -14.29 -10.48
C SER A 549 17.75 -13.43 -9.38
N LYS A 550 18.22 -12.22 -9.71
CA LYS A 550 18.77 -11.28 -8.72
C LYS A 550 17.74 -10.90 -7.66
N PHE A 551 16.49 -10.65 -8.04
CA PHE A 551 15.39 -10.39 -7.09
C PHE A 551 15.21 -11.57 -6.12
N ASN A 552 15.09 -12.80 -6.62
CA ASN A 552 14.99 -14.02 -5.80
C ASN A 552 16.17 -14.14 -4.80
N TYR A 553 17.41 -13.96 -5.26
CA TYR A 553 18.58 -13.98 -4.38
C TYR A 553 18.59 -12.87 -3.32
N LEU A 554 18.26 -11.62 -3.68
CA LEU A 554 18.30 -10.49 -2.76
C LEU A 554 17.18 -10.53 -1.72
N LEU A 555 15.93 -10.81 -2.13
CA LEU A 555 14.77 -10.87 -1.25
C LEU A 555 14.95 -11.93 -0.16
N HIS A 556 15.26 -13.16 -0.57
CA HIS A 556 15.43 -14.29 0.35
C HIS A 556 16.73 -14.23 1.13
N GLY A 557 17.83 -13.86 0.47
CA GLY A 557 19.15 -13.73 1.10
C GLY A 557 19.19 -12.67 2.18
N ALA A 558 18.61 -11.48 1.96
CA ALA A 558 18.52 -10.44 2.97
C ALA A 558 17.63 -10.86 4.15
N SER A 559 16.49 -11.51 3.88
CA SER A 559 15.58 -12.02 4.91
C SER A 559 16.26 -13.07 5.80
N ALA A 560 16.99 -14.00 5.19
CA ALA A 560 17.78 -15.01 5.89
C ALA A 560 18.93 -14.40 6.69
N LEU A 561 19.66 -13.41 6.14
CA LEU A 561 20.74 -12.70 6.84
C LEU A 561 20.22 -11.99 8.09
N PHE A 562 19.12 -11.22 7.98
CA PHE A 562 18.53 -10.56 9.14
C PHE A 562 18.01 -11.57 10.18
N SER A 563 17.43 -12.69 9.76
CA SER A 563 17.03 -13.78 10.66
C SER A 563 18.24 -14.45 11.34
N ALA A 564 19.38 -14.58 10.65
CA ALA A 564 20.62 -15.11 11.25
C ALA A 564 21.22 -14.14 12.29
N LEU A 565 21.22 -12.83 12.02
CA LEU A 565 21.62 -11.79 12.99
C LEU A 565 20.68 -11.75 14.20
N SER A 566 19.38 -11.93 13.96
CA SER A 566 18.35 -12.08 14.98
C SER A 566 18.60 -13.30 15.88
N ALA A 567 18.91 -14.46 15.29
CA ALA A 567 19.27 -15.69 16.00
C ALA A 567 20.56 -15.54 16.82
N ALA A 568 21.58 -14.85 16.27
CA ALA A 568 22.82 -14.55 17.00
C ALA A 568 22.56 -13.68 18.24
N CYS A 569 21.68 -12.68 18.15
CA CYS A 569 21.27 -11.88 19.30
C CYS A 569 20.55 -12.74 20.35
N LEU A 570 19.65 -13.64 19.95
CA LEU A 570 18.99 -14.59 20.86
C LEU A 570 19.98 -15.58 21.48
N PHE A 571 21.03 -15.99 20.77
CA PHE A 571 22.04 -16.88 21.33
C PHE A 571 22.77 -16.23 22.51
N VAL A 572 23.06 -14.92 22.43
CA VAL A 572 23.59 -14.16 23.58
C VAL A 572 22.57 -14.10 24.73
N VAL A 573 21.28 -13.92 24.44
CA VAL A 573 20.21 -13.98 25.46
C VAL A 573 20.13 -15.36 26.12
N PHE A 574 20.28 -16.45 25.36
CA PHE A 574 20.36 -17.82 25.87
C PHE A 574 21.58 -18.03 26.79
N LEU A 575 22.76 -17.52 26.44
CA LEU A 575 23.93 -17.54 27.34
C LEU A 575 23.69 -16.77 28.64
N LEU A 576 22.93 -15.66 28.57
CA LEU A 576 22.54 -14.84 29.72
C LEU A 576 21.30 -15.37 30.47
N SER A 577 20.68 -16.47 30.01
CA SER A 577 19.40 -16.99 30.55
C SER A 577 19.43 -17.33 32.05
N ALA A 578 20.61 -17.59 32.63
CA ALA A 578 20.78 -17.80 34.06
C ALA A 578 20.41 -16.56 34.92
N ARG A 579 20.37 -15.37 34.32
CA ARG A 579 19.91 -14.12 34.96
C ARG A 579 18.38 -14.01 35.00
N LEU A 580 17.67 -14.79 34.19
CA LEU A 580 16.20 -14.81 34.12
C LEU A 580 15.66 -15.87 35.10
N ARG A 581 15.65 -15.54 36.40
CA ARG A 581 14.97 -16.34 37.42
C ARG A 581 13.48 -16.02 37.45
N ASN A 582 12.65 -17.04 37.70
CA ASN A 582 11.20 -16.97 37.90
C ASN A 582 10.44 -16.24 36.77
N LEU A 583 10.41 -16.86 35.58
CA LEU A 583 9.55 -16.42 34.46
C LEU A 583 8.07 -16.38 34.84
N TYR A 584 7.62 -17.42 35.52
CA TYR A 584 6.29 -17.50 36.14
C TYR A 584 6.51 -17.18 37.62
N GLU A 585 5.67 -16.32 38.19
CA GLU A 585 5.59 -16.21 39.65
C GLU A 585 5.25 -17.59 40.23
N GLU A 586 5.93 -17.96 41.31
CA GLU A 586 5.50 -19.11 42.09
C GLU A 586 4.12 -18.78 42.65
N ASP A 587 3.14 -19.64 42.38
CA ASP A 587 1.80 -19.52 42.94
C ASP A 587 1.94 -19.52 44.48
N ILE A 588 1.85 -18.32 45.11
CA ILE A 588 1.87 -18.20 46.58
C ILE A 588 0.71 -19.04 47.08
N LYS A 589 1.05 -20.12 47.81
CA LYS A 589 0.06 -20.95 48.47
C LYS A 589 -0.53 -20.15 49.63
N GLU A 590 -1.62 -19.42 49.36
CA GLU A 590 -2.56 -19.00 50.39
C GLU A 590 -3.04 -20.25 51.12
N GLY A 591 -2.48 -20.49 52.31
CA GLY A 591 -2.60 -21.80 52.97
C GLY A 591 -1.72 -21.99 54.20
N ILE A 592 -1.37 -20.90 54.91
CA ILE A 592 -0.92 -20.98 56.30
C ILE A 592 -1.72 -19.98 57.11
N ASP A 593 -2.73 -20.51 57.80
CA ASP A 593 -3.40 -19.85 58.92
C ASP A 593 -2.38 -19.70 60.05
N THR A 594 -1.66 -18.57 60.07
CA THR A 594 -0.94 -18.11 61.26
C THR A 594 -1.57 -16.82 61.72
N LYS A 595 -2.46 -16.94 62.71
CA LYS A 595 -2.96 -15.82 63.51
C LYS A 595 -1.76 -15.05 64.07
N LEU A 596 -1.51 -13.86 63.54
CA LEU A 596 -0.71 -12.86 64.23
C LEU A 596 -1.60 -12.26 65.34
N PRO A 597 -1.14 -12.21 66.60
CA PRO A 597 -1.91 -11.60 67.68
C PRO A 597 -1.96 -10.08 67.51
N GLU A 598 -3.08 -9.48 67.90
CA GLU A 598 -3.23 -8.04 67.98
C GLU A 598 -2.25 -7.49 69.03
N THR A 599 -1.38 -6.55 68.62
CA THR A 599 -0.53 -5.81 69.55
C THR A 599 -1.26 -4.57 70.05
N GLU A 600 -1.71 -4.61 71.31
CA GLU A 600 -2.06 -3.40 72.06
C GLU A 600 -0.82 -2.55 72.37
N GLU A 601 -1.06 -1.28 72.69
CA GLU A 601 -0.04 -0.23 72.83
C GLU A 601 0.73 -0.32 74.16
N GLY A 602 1.98 0.18 74.15
CA GLY A 602 2.66 0.66 75.36
C GLY A 602 3.88 -0.17 75.83
N GLY A 603 5.09 0.36 75.61
CA GLY A 603 6.32 -0.19 76.18
C GLY A 603 7.57 0.48 75.60
N GLU A 604 8.46 0.96 76.47
CA GLU A 604 9.69 1.66 76.09
C GLU A 604 10.83 0.73 75.61
N LEU A 605 11.81 1.37 74.96
CA LEU A 605 13.27 1.15 75.12
C LEU A 605 14.05 0.30 74.08
N ASN A 606 15.18 0.91 73.67
CA ASN A 606 16.44 0.34 73.16
C ASN A 606 16.57 -0.17 71.70
N MET A 607 17.04 0.75 70.86
CA MET A 607 18.23 0.63 70.00
C MET A 607 19.03 -0.70 70.08
N VAL A 608 19.03 -1.47 68.99
CA VAL A 608 20.20 -2.28 68.57
C VAL A 608 20.31 -2.27 67.03
N THR A 609 21.45 -1.82 66.51
CA THR A 609 21.86 -1.93 65.10
C THR A 609 22.40 -3.32 64.79
N LYS A 610 22.15 -3.85 63.57
CA LYS A 610 23.07 -4.81 62.92
C LYS A 610 22.85 -4.93 61.40
N PHE A 611 23.91 -4.53 60.68
CA PHE A 611 24.38 -4.90 59.33
C PHE A 611 23.38 -5.38 58.27
#